data_AF-A0A3E3AIW2-F1
#
_entry.id   AF-A0A3E3AIW2-F1
#
_cell.length_a   1.000
_cell.length_b   1.000
_cell.length_c   1.000
_cell.angle_alpha   90.00
_cell.angle_beta   90.00
_cell.angle_gamma   90.00
#
_symmetry.space_group_name_H-M   'P 1'
#
loop_
_entity.id
_entity.type
_entity.pdbx_description
1 polymer ?
#
loop_
_entity_poly.entity_id
_entity_poly.type
_entity_poly.pdbx_seq_one_letter_code
_entity_poly.pdbx_strand_id
1 'polypeptide(L)'
;MTIDQEKELISIMIKIYEDGNKVDLSDLKNYAFKRIEFCPRKEEKTFCSSCPIHCYQKTYRQQIREVMKYSGKRIIFKHPIIAFKHVINTLKYKIMS
;
A
#
# COMPACT_ATOMS: atom_id res chain seq x y z
N MET A 1 1.45 -10.53 7.32
CA MET A 1 1.66 -9.09 7.55
C MET A 1 0.62 -8.67 8.58
N THR A 2 1.03 -8.07 9.70
CA THR A 2 0.09 -7.56 10.71
C THR A 2 -0.60 -6.29 10.22
N ILE A 3 -1.67 -5.85 10.90
CA ILE A 3 -2.34 -4.57 10.61
C ILE A 3 -1.35 -3.41 10.66
N ASP A 4 -0.48 -3.38 11.66
CA ASP A 4 0.49 -2.30 11.84
C ASP A 4 1.52 -2.29 10.71
N GLN A 5 1.99 -3.47 10.29
CA GLN A 5 2.87 -3.59 9.12
C GLN A 5 2.18 -3.14 7.83
N GLU A 6 0.87 -3.41 7.66
CA GLU A 6 0.11 -2.95 6.49
C GLU A 6 -0.05 -1.41 6.50
N LYS A 7 -0.36 -0.82 7.66
CA LYS A 7 -0.48 0.64 7.85
C LYS A 7 0.88 1.33 7.65
N GLU A 8 1.96 0.78 8.20
CA GLU A 8 3.31 1.31 8.04
C GLU A 8 3.74 1.29 6.57
N LEU A 9 3.55 0.17 5.87
CA LEU A 9 3.87 0.06 4.45
C LEU A 9 3.12 1.09 3.61
N ILE A 10 1.80 1.22 3.81
CA ILE A 10 1.01 2.24 3.10
C ILE A 10 1.51 3.64 3.41
N SER A 11 1.85 3.94 4.68
CA SER A 11 2.38 5.25 5.06
C SER A 11 3.67 5.58 4.33
N ILE A 12 4.60 4.63 4.23
CA ILE A 12 5.87 4.82 3.51
C ILE A 12 5.61 5.01 2.01
N MET A 13 4.74 4.19 1.41
CA MET A 13 4.44 4.27 -0.01
C MET A 13 3.75 5.59 -0.37
N ILE A 14 2.82 6.07 0.45
CA ILE A 14 2.21 7.40 0.29
C ILE A 14 3.27 8.48 0.41
N LYS A 15 4.14 8.43 1.43
CA LYS A 15 5.18 9.44 1.64
C LYS A 15 6.15 9.56 0.45
N ILE A 16 6.55 8.44 -0.13
CA ILE A 16 7.38 8.41 -1.34
C ILE A 16 6.68 9.10 -2.52
N TYR A 17 5.35 8.94 -2.64
CA TYR A 17 4.55 9.57 -3.69
C TYR A 17 4.42 11.07 -3.47
N GLU A 18 4.09 11.48 -2.25
CA GLU A 18 3.97 12.90 -1.86
C GLU A 18 5.26 13.66 -2.12
N ASP A 19 6.41 13.10 -1.70
CA ASP A 19 7.71 13.75 -1.86
C ASP A 19 8.10 13.93 -3.34
N GLY A 20 7.72 12.96 -4.17
CA GLY A 20 8.05 12.91 -5.59
C GLY A 20 7.12 13.74 -6.48
N ASN A 21 5.86 13.91 -6.08
CA ASN A 21 4.85 14.64 -6.87
C ASN A 21 4.44 15.97 -6.24
N LYS A 22 4.94 16.30 -5.04
CA LYS A 22 4.60 17.52 -4.28
C LYS A 22 3.09 17.68 -4.05
N VAL A 23 2.45 16.59 -3.61
CA VAL A 23 1.02 16.52 -3.31
C VAL A 23 0.80 16.12 -1.85
N ASP A 24 -0.35 16.46 -1.30
CA ASP A 24 -0.84 15.97 0.00
C ASP A 24 -1.86 14.86 -0.22
N LEU A 25 -1.62 13.70 0.40
CA LEU A 25 -2.50 12.53 0.35
C LEU A 25 -2.99 12.11 1.73
N SER A 26 -3.07 13.06 2.67
CA SER A 26 -3.59 12.83 4.03
C SER A 26 -4.97 12.18 4.04
N ASP A 27 -5.88 12.59 3.16
CA ASP A 27 -7.22 11.99 3.03
C ASP A 27 -7.15 10.53 2.59
N LEU A 28 -6.32 10.22 1.59
CA LEU A 28 -6.11 8.86 1.12
C LEU A 28 -5.52 7.98 2.23
N LYS A 29 -4.55 8.50 2.98
CA LYS A 29 -3.90 7.80 4.09
C LYS A 29 -4.91 7.47 5.20
N ASN A 30 -5.68 8.47 5.63
CA ASN A 30 -6.72 8.30 6.64
C ASN A 30 -7.80 7.31 6.20
N TYR A 31 -8.22 7.41 4.93
CA TYR A 31 -9.17 6.46 4.35
C TYR A 31 -8.60 5.03 4.36
N ALA A 32 -7.37 4.84 3.88
CA ALA A 32 -6.72 3.54 3.83
C ALA A 32 -6.57 2.91 5.21
N PHE A 33 -6.19 3.70 6.21
CA PHE A 33 -6.05 3.24 7.60
C PHE A 33 -7.37 2.74 8.16
N LYS A 34 -8.47 3.48 7.96
CA LYS A 34 -9.81 3.02 8.33
C LYS A 34 -10.18 1.72 7.64
N ARG A 35 -9.91 1.56 6.33
CA ARG A 35 -10.24 0.31 5.61
C ARG A 35 -9.42 -0.89 6.08
N ILE A 36 -8.16 -0.69 6.48
CA ILE A 36 -7.31 -1.75 7.04
C ILE A 36 -7.83 -2.17 8.43
N GLU A 37 -8.09 -1.19 9.28
CA GLU A 37 -8.48 -1.40 10.68
C GLU A 37 -9.80 -2.16 10.81
N PHE A 38 -10.80 -1.78 10.01
CA PHE A 38 -12.11 -2.41 9.99
C PHE A 38 -12.23 -3.51 8.93
N CYS A 39 -11.12 -4.10 8.49
CA CYS A 39 -11.17 -5.14 7.46
C CYS A 39 -11.80 -6.43 8.03
N PRO A 40 -12.94 -6.92 7.46
CA PRO A 40 -13.60 -8.12 7.96
C PRO A 40 -12.81 -9.41 7.67
N ARG A 41 -11.82 -9.33 6.79
CA ARG A 41 -11.01 -10.48 6.33
C ARG A 41 -9.55 -10.37 6.71
N LYS A 42 -9.22 -9.61 7.75
CA LYS A 42 -7.84 -9.33 8.18
C LYS A 42 -7.02 -10.59 8.50
N GLU A 43 -7.68 -11.67 8.94
CA GLU A 43 -7.04 -12.93 9.32
C GLU A 43 -6.80 -13.87 8.13
N GLU A 44 -7.67 -13.79 7.12
CA GLU A 44 -7.63 -14.68 5.94
C GLU A 44 -6.82 -14.10 4.78
N LYS A 45 -6.81 -12.77 4.62
CA LYS A 45 -6.21 -12.12 3.45
C LYS A 45 -4.70 -11.95 3.65
N THR A 46 -3.93 -12.16 2.58
CA THR A 46 -2.52 -11.78 2.54
C THR A 46 -2.32 -10.32 2.13
N PHE A 47 -3.10 -9.82 1.15
CA PHE A 47 -3.00 -8.45 0.64
C PHE A 47 -4.36 -7.86 0.23
N CYS A 48 -4.54 -6.55 0.43
CA CYS A 48 -5.73 -5.82 -0.07
C CYS A 48 -5.92 -5.93 -1.59
N SER A 49 -4.83 -5.99 -2.37
CA SER A 49 -4.89 -6.06 -3.84
C SER A 49 -5.50 -7.36 -4.36
N SER A 50 -5.38 -8.45 -3.60
CA SER A 50 -5.87 -9.77 -3.94
C SER A 50 -7.19 -10.10 -3.22
N CYS A 51 -7.74 -9.14 -2.47
CA CYS A 51 -9.00 -9.33 -1.77
C CYS A 51 -10.17 -9.33 -2.78
N PRO A 52 -11.04 -10.36 -2.77
CA PRO A 52 -12.21 -10.41 -3.65
C PRO A 52 -13.28 -9.40 -3.27
N ILE A 53 -13.26 -8.85 -2.05
CA ILE A 53 -14.21 -7.82 -1.63
C ILE A 53 -13.72 -6.44 -2.11
N HIS A 54 -14.59 -5.71 -2.79
CA HIS A 54 -14.33 -4.32 -3.19
C HIS A 54 -14.70 -3.34 -2.07
N CYS A 55 -13.82 -3.24 -1.07
CA CYS A 55 -14.01 -2.28 0.02
C CYS A 55 -13.52 -0.86 -0.34
N TYR A 56 -12.56 -0.66 -1.23
CA TYR A 56 -12.16 0.70 -1.58
C TYR A 56 -13.20 1.35 -2.51
N GLN A 57 -13.64 2.55 -2.17
CA GLN A 57 -14.37 3.43 -3.08
C GLN A 57 -13.53 3.67 -4.34
N LYS A 58 -14.20 3.79 -5.49
CA LYS A 58 -13.55 3.81 -6.81
C LYS A 58 -12.46 4.88 -6.92
N THR A 59 -12.70 6.08 -6.40
CA THR A 59 -11.76 7.21 -6.39
C THR A 59 -10.49 6.89 -5.61
N TYR A 60 -10.61 6.55 -4.32
CA TYR A 60 -9.48 6.18 -3.48
C TYR A 60 -8.76 4.91 -3.98
N ARG A 61 -9.49 3.98 -4.60
CA ARG A 61 -8.91 2.78 -5.22
C ARG A 61 -7.99 3.13 -6.39
N GLN A 62 -8.34 4.13 -7.19
CA GLN A 62 -7.49 4.60 -8.29
C GLN A 62 -6.24 5.29 -7.73
N GLN A 63 -6.42 6.22 -6.80
CA GLN A 63 -5.31 6.93 -6.15
C GLN A 63 -4.31 5.98 -5.48
N ILE A 64 -4.79 5.03 -4.66
CA ILE A 64 -3.88 4.08 -3.99
C ILE A 64 -3.14 3.20 -5.01
N ARG A 65 -3.76 2.84 -6.14
CA ARG A 65 -3.08 2.06 -7.19
C ARG A 65 -1.94 2.85 -7.84
N GLU A 66 -2.12 4.14 -8.07
CA GLU A 66 -1.08 5.02 -8.60
C GLU A 66 0.07 5.15 -7.60
N VAL A 67 -0.25 5.38 -6.32
CA VAL A 67 0.74 5.37 -5.22
C VAL A 67 1.51 4.04 -5.21
N MET A 68 0.81 2.90 -5.23
CA MET A 68 1.45 1.58 -5.22
C MET A 68 2.37 1.38 -6.43
N LYS A 69 1.94 1.79 -7.64
CA LYS A 69 2.71 1.64 -8.87
C LYS A 69 3.97 2.51 -8.87
N TYR A 70 3.84 3.76 -8.43
CA TYR A 70 4.93 4.73 -8.40
C TYR A 70 5.94 4.39 -7.29
N SER A 71 5.45 4.12 -6.08
CA SER A 71 6.29 3.94 -4.89
C SER A 71 6.87 2.54 -4.79
N GLY A 72 6.23 1.52 -5.37
CA GLY A 72 6.67 0.12 -5.27
C GLY A 72 8.09 -0.15 -5.79
N LYS A 73 8.49 0.46 -6.90
CA LYS A 73 9.89 0.34 -7.39
C LYS A 73 10.86 1.19 -6.58
N ARG A 74 10.40 2.33 -6.04
CA ARG A 74 11.21 3.34 -5.33
C ARG A 74 11.50 2.97 -3.89
N ILE A 75 10.62 2.21 -3.23
CA ILE A 75 10.81 1.78 -1.85
C ILE A 75 12.03 0.87 -1.68
N ILE A 76 12.40 0.09 -2.71
CA ILE A 76 13.60 -0.75 -2.70
C ILE A 76 14.85 0.11 -2.52
N PHE A 77 14.92 1.26 -3.19
CA PHE A 77 16.06 2.17 -3.13
C PHE A 77 16.05 3.05 -1.87
N LYS A 78 14.87 3.47 -1.40
CA LYS A 78 14.75 4.38 -0.23
C LYS A 78 14.72 3.65 1.12
N HIS A 79 14.14 2.46 1.17
CA HIS A 79 13.94 1.68 2.39
C HIS A 79 14.23 0.19 2.16
N PRO A 80 15.49 -0.19 1.84
CA PRO A 80 15.84 -1.56 1.44
C PRO A 80 15.50 -2.62 2.50
N ILE A 81 15.68 -2.32 3.79
CA ILE A 81 15.36 -3.24 4.90
C ILE A 81 13.85 -3.50 4.98
N ILE A 82 13.04 -2.45 4.87
CA ILE A 82 11.58 -2.53 4.92
C ILE A 82 11.07 -3.25 3.67
N ALA A 83 11.63 -2.94 2.50
CA ALA A 83 11.34 -3.64 1.25
C ALA A 83 11.58 -5.14 1.39
N PHE A 84 12.70 -5.53 1.99
CA PHE A 84 13.04 -6.95 2.21
C PHE A 84 12.10 -7.65 3.19
N LYS A 85 11.80 -7.01 4.33
CA LYS A 85 10.93 -7.57 5.37
C LYS A 85 9.46 -7.64 4.98
N HIS A 86 8.95 -6.68 4.21
CA HIS A 86 7.51 -6.49 4.01
C HIS A 86 7.03 -6.54 2.55
N VAL A 87 7.93 -6.40 1.56
CA VAL A 87 7.51 -6.06 0.18
C VAL A 87 8.02 -7.03 -0.90
N ILE A 88 9.15 -7.72 -0.69
CA ILE A 88 9.77 -8.57 -1.73
C ILE A 88 8.82 -9.64 -2.28
N ASN A 89 8.01 -10.29 -1.43
CA ASN A 89 7.05 -11.28 -1.92
C ASN A 89 5.95 -10.66 -2.78
N THR A 90 5.52 -9.42 -2.52
CA THR A 90 4.45 -8.74 -3.27
C THR A 90 4.97 -8.11 -4.57
N LEU A 91 6.20 -7.59 -4.58
CA LEU A 91 6.83 -6.98 -5.76
C LEU A 91 7.20 -8.03 -6.81
N LYS A 92 7.62 -9.23 -6.40
CA LYS A 92 7.93 -10.34 -7.33
C LYS A 92 6.74 -10.68 -8.24
N TYR A 93 5.52 -10.67 -7.70
CA TYR A 93 4.29 -10.94 -8.46
C TYR A 93 3.88 -9.84 -9.45
N LYS A 94 4.46 -8.63 -9.36
CA LYS A 94 4.06 -7.48 -10.21
C LYS A 94 5.19 -6.93 -11.09
N ILE A 95 6.44 -7.36 -10.85
CA ILE A 95 7.61 -7.03 -11.68
C ILE A 95 7.79 -8.08 -12.80
N MET A 96 7.20 -9.28 -12.67
CA MET A 96 7.25 -10.38 -13.64
C MET A 96 5.95 -10.53 -14.45
N SER A 97 5.12 -9.48 -14.49
CA SER A 97 3.89 -9.36 -15.29
C SER A 97 3.84 -8.01 -15.98
#